data_AF-A0A4U2Q1L2-F1
#
_entry.id   AF-A0A4U2Q1L2-F1
#
_cell.length_a   1.000
_cell.length_b   1.000
_cell.length_c   1.000
_cell.angle_alpha   90.00
_cell.angle_beta   90.00
_cell.angle_gamma   90.00
#
_symmetry.space_group_name_H-M   'P 1'
#
loop_
_entity.id
_entity.type
_entity.pdbx_description
1 polymer ?
#
loop_
_entity_poly.entity_id
_entity_poly.type
_entity_poly.pdbx_seq_one_letter_code
_entity_poly.pdbx_strand_id
1 'polypeptide(L)' 'MVVRKGLPDDMQELLKQLVMNGGIRMAGTVLYTYCRRMYQVDDYTAARWMMAYFQREFPQHLQRHRTKAVRA' A
#
# COMPACT_ATOMS: atom_id res chain seq x y z
N MET A 1 17.78 -17.45 7.76
CA MET A 1 16.58 -17.67 6.93
C MET A 1 15.70 -16.43 7.00
N VAL A 2 15.60 -15.66 5.92
CA VAL A 2 14.70 -14.49 5.86
C VAL A 2 13.28 -15.02 5.72
N VAL A 3 12.58 -15.16 6.85
CA VAL A 3 11.16 -15.49 6.85
C VAL A 3 10.45 -14.38 6.09
N ARG A 4 9.89 -14.67 4.91
CA ARG A 4 8.95 -13.78 4.24
C ARG A 4 7.69 -13.70 5.11
N LYS A 5 7.74 -12.95 6.21
CA LYS A 5 6.54 -12.50 6.91
C LYS A 5 5.90 -11.48 5.98
N GLY A 6 4.90 -11.92 5.22
CA GLY A 6 3.99 -11.01 4.53
C GLY A 6 3.33 -10.05 5.52
N LEU A 7 2.56 -9.11 4.99
CA LEU A 7 1.71 -8.26 5.84
C LEU A 7 0.81 -9.16 6.71
N PRO A 8 0.62 -8.85 8.00
CA PRO A 8 -0.37 -9.54 8.83
C PRO A 8 -1.74 -9.53 8.16
N ASP A 9 -2.54 -10.58 8.36
CA ASP A 9 -3.83 -10.73 7.69
C ASP A 9 -4.77 -9.54 7.99
N ASP A 10 -4.81 -9.07 9.24
CA ASP A 10 -5.58 -7.89 9.64
C ASP A 10 -5.17 -6.62 8.87
N MET A 11 -3.87 -6.48 8.58
CA MET A 11 -3.36 -5.35 7.80
C MET A 11 -3.75 -5.48 6.33
N GLN A 12 -3.79 -6.69 5.78
CA GLN A 12 -4.28 -6.93 4.42
C GLN A 12 -5.77 -6.61 4.30
N GLU A 13 -6.58 -7.06 5.26
CA GLU A 13 -8.01 -6.80 5.37
C GLU A 13 -8.30 -5.28 5.42
N LEU A 14 -7.60 -4.56 6.31
CA LEU A 14 -7.71 -3.10 6.44
C LEU A 14 -7.42 -2.38 5.12
N LEU A 15 -6.29 -2.72 4.48
CA LEU A 15 -5.90 -2.11 3.20
C LEU A 15 -6.92 -2.40 2.10
N LYS A 16 -7.45 -3.62 2.06
CA LYS A 16 -8.50 -4.01 1.11
C LYS A 16 -9.77 -3.18 1.31
N GLN A 17 -10.25 -3.05 2.55
CA GLN A 17 -11.43 -2.25 2.86
C GLN A 17 -11.23 -0.77 2.50
N LEU A 18 -10.06 -0.20 2.82
CA LEU A 18 -9.73 1.17 2.44
C LEU A 18 -9.75 1.36 0.92
N VAL A 19 -9.18 0.44 0.15
CA VAL A 19 -9.18 0.51 -1.32
C VAL A 19 -10.57 0.35 -1.90
N MET A 20 -11.36 -0.62 -1.41
CA MET A 20 -12.73 -0.85 -1.87
C MET A 20 -13.64 0.36 -1.60
N ASN A 21 -13.41 1.07 -0.50
CA ASN A 21 -14.11 2.31 -0.17
C ASN A 21 -13.56 3.55 -0.89
N GLY A 22 -12.63 3.39 -1.85
CA GLY A 22 -12.04 4.48 -2.63
C GLY A 22 -10.92 5.25 -1.93
N GLY A 23 -10.58 4.89 -0.69
CA GLY A 23 -9.53 5.48 0.14
C GLY A 23 -8.11 5.00 -0.21
N ILE A 24 -7.77 4.85 -1.48
CA ILE A 24 -6.45 4.32 -1.91
C ILE A 24 -5.26 5.16 -1.45
N ARG A 25 -5.41 6.50 -1.36
CA ARG A 25 -4.38 7.38 -0.81
C ARG A 25 -4.15 7.10 0.68
N MET A 26 -5.24 6.91 1.43
CA MET A 26 -5.19 6.57 2.85
C MET A 26 -4.58 5.17 3.07
N ALA A 27 -4.96 4.19 2.25
CA ALA A 27 -4.35 2.87 2.25
C ALA A 27 -2.83 2.95 1.99
N GLY A 28 -2.42 3.80 1.03
CA GLY A 28 -1.01 4.11 0.75
C GLY A 28 -0.27 4.63 1.99
N THR A 29 -0.81 5.67 2.64
CA THR A 29 -0.23 6.23 3.86
C THR A 29 -0.12 5.21 4.98
N VAL A 30 -1.16 4.41 5.20
CA VAL A 30 -1.19 3.39 6.26
C VAL A 30 -0.12 2.33 6.02
N LEU A 31 -0.01 1.80 4.79
CA LEU A 31 1.05 0.84 4.44
C LEU A 31 2.45 1.44 4.53
N TYR A 32 2.63 2.68 4.04
CA TYR A 32 3.90 3.39 4.12
C TYR A 32 4.38 3.56 5.57
N THR A 33 3.51 4.08 6.44
CA THR A 33 3.81 4.28 7.86
C THR A 33 4.06 2.95 8.57
N TYR A 34 3.29 1.91 8.23
CA TYR A 34 3.52 0.57 8.76
C TYR A 34 4.92 0.05 8.40
N CYS A 35 5.32 0.17 7.12
CA CYS A 35 6.65 -0.24 6.67
C CYS A 35 7.75 0.52 7.43
N ARG A 36 7.63 1.84 7.56
CA ARG A 36 8.61 2.66 8.28
C ARG A 36 8.70 2.31 9.77
N ARG A 37 7.59 2.04 10.44
CA ARG A 37 7.57 1.83 11.89
C ARG A 37 7.89 0.39 12.29
N MET A 38 7.32 -0.58 11.58
CA MET A 38 7.46 -2.00 11.94
C MET A 38 8.69 -2.65 11.33
N TYR A 39 9.07 -2.27 10.10
CA TYR A 39 10.25 -2.80 9.45
C TYR A 39 11.46 -1.86 9.52
N GLN A 40 11.30 -0.66 10.10
CA GLN A 40 12.37 0.32 10.31
C GLN A 40 13.17 0.63 9.04
N VAL A 41 12.51 0.58 7.89
CA VAL A 41 13.13 0.87 6.58
C VAL A 41 13.10 2.37 6.28
N ASP A 42 14.01 2.79 5.41
CA ASP A 42 14.08 4.16 4.90
C ASP A 42 12.86 4.53 4.04
N ASP A 43 12.67 5.83 3.83
CA ASP A 43 11.55 6.38 3.07
C ASP A 43 11.48 5.83 1.62
N TYR A 44 12.62 5.64 0.97
CA TYR A 44 12.67 5.12 -0.39
C TYR A 44 12.23 3.65 -0.44
N THR A 45 12.74 2.83 0.47
CA THR A 45 12.35 1.42 0.60
C THR A 45 10.87 1.28 0.96
N ALA A 46 10.37 2.06 1.92
CA ALA A 46 8.95 2.07 2.30
C ALA A 46 8.04 2.44 1.12
N ALA A 47 8.37 3.50 0.38
CA ALA A 47 7.62 3.93 -0.79
C ALA A 47 7.62 2.88 -1.89
N ARG A 48 8.78 2.24 -2.13
CA ARG A 48 8.92 1.17 -3.12
C ARG A 48 8.09 -0.05 -2.78
N TRP A 49 8.11 -0.49 -1.52
CA TRP A 49 7.32 -1.63 -1.05
C TRP A 49 5.83 -1.35 -1.10
N MET A 50 5.41 -0.14 -0.71
CA MET A 50 4.04 0.32 -0.84
C MET A 50 3.58 0.24 -2.31
N MET A 51 4.34 0.83 -3.25
CA MET A 51 3.98 0.79 -4.67
C MET A 51 3.89 -0.65 -5.20
N ALA A 52 4.88 -1.50 -4.89
CA ALA A 52 4.89 -2.88 -5.33
C ALA A 52 3.67 -3.67 -4.81
N TYR A 53 3.27 -3.43 -3.56
CA TYR A 53 2.09 -4.05 -2.98
C TYR A 53 0.81 -3.66 -3.72
N PHE A 54 0.52 -2.36 -3.89
CA PHE A 54 -0.71 -1.95 -4.57
C PHE A 54 -0.73 -2.27 -6.06
N GLN A 55 0.43 -2.35 -6.71
CA GLN A 55 0.52 -2.84 -8.09
C GLN A 55 0.13 -4.32 -8.21
N ARG A 56 0.53 -5.14 -7.23
CA ARG A 56 0.25 -6.57 -7.22
C ARG A 56 -1.21 -6.86 -6.83
N GLU A 57 -1.69 -6.24 -5.74
CA GLU A 57 -2.99 -6.57 -5.15
C GLU A 57 -4.15 -5.75 -5.72
N PHE A 58 -3.90 -4.50 -6.14
CA PHE A 58 -4.96 -3.56 -6.54
C PHE A 58 -4.67 -2.79 -7.85
N PRO A 59 -4.28 -3.47 -8.95
CA PRO A 59 -3.82 -2.81 -10.18
C PRO A 59 -4.87 -1.86 -10.80
N GLN A 60 -6.14 -2.27 -10.82
CA GLN A 60 -7.24 -1.47 -11.41
C GLN A 60 -7.53 -0.19 -10.60
N HIS A 61 -7.45 -0.27 -9.27
CA HIS A 61 -7.69 0.88 -8.39
C HIS A 61 -6.54 1.89 -8.49
N LEU A 62 -5.31 1.40 -8.62
CA LEU A 62 -4.13 2.22 -8.81
C LEU A 62 -4.16 2.95 -10.16
N GLN A 63 -4.62 2.28 -11.22
CA GLN A 63 -4.82 2.92 -12.52
C GLN A 63 -5.89 4.00 -12.45
N ARG A 64 -7.06 3.73 -11.85
CA ARG A 64 -8.12 4.73 -11.66
C ARG A 64 -7.67 5.93 -10.86
N HIS A 65 -6.90 5.73 -9.78
CA HIS A 65 -6.36 6.83 -8.98
C HIS A 65 -5.35 7.67 -9.77
N ARG A 66 -4.46 7.03 -10.56
CA ARG A 66 -3.55 7.76 -11.46
C ARG A 66 -4.31 8.58 -12.50
N THR A 67 -5.34 8.02 -13.14
CA THR A 67 -6.17 8.75 -14.10
C THR A 67 -6.93 9.91 -13.46
N LYS A 68 -7.42 9.75 -12.22
CA LYS A 68 -8.04 10.85 -11.46
C LYS A 68 -7.04 11.93 -11.05
N ALA A 69 -5.83 11.55 -10.65
CA ALA A 69 -4.77 12.49 -10.26
C ALA A 69 -4.23 13.30 -11.46
N VAL A 70 -4.31 12.78 -12.68
CA VAL A 70 -3.91 13.50 -13.91
C VAL A 70 -5.01 14.44 -14.42
N ARG A 71 -6.26 14.24 -13.99
CA ARG A 71 -7.42 15.05 -14.40
C ARG A 71 -7.83 16.14 -13.38
N ALA A 72 -7.14 16.22 -12.25
CA ALA A 72 -7.36 17.22 -11.21
C ALA A 72 -6.22 18.25 -11.24
#